data_AF-A0A0S3U6U2-F1
#
_entry.id   AF-A0A0S3U6U2-F1
#
_cell.length_a   1.000
_cell.length_b   1.000
_cell.length_c   1.000
_cell.angle_alpha   90.00
_cell.angle_beta   90.00
_cell.angle_gamma   90.00
#
_symmetry.space_group_name_H-M   'P 1'
#
loop_
_entity.id
_entity.type
_entity.pdbx_description
1 polymer ?
#
loop_
_entity_poly.entity_id
_entity_poly.type
_entity_poly.pdbx_seq_one_letter_code
_entity_poly.pdbx_strand_id
1 'polypeptide(L)'
;MRLSQGHLNLLELCPRKFQHTYLEQLGSPNSPDQQERLLAGSRFHSLMQQWEMGLPIEPFLQEDSQLRQWFHAFIGAAPQILQIHDPMFRESEHLRMLEFQGHILTVIYDLLILTEQEAQILDWKTYPKPSKTDLSQSWQSRLYPFVLAETSDYAPEQISMTYWFFQANGEMAQSLKLPYSAKQHEETRQVLSRSLNQFSEWLDRYETQGELFPQLPETASECSDCSYAIRCYRSTQALEPVELSFAEIQEVPL
;
A
#
# COMPACT_ATOMS: atom_id res chain seq x y z
N MET A 1 7.66 -13.30 -9.51
CA MET A 1 7.85 -12.60 -8.20
C MET A 1 6.50 -12.38 -7.52
N ARG A 2 6.43 -12.16 -6.20
CA ARG A 2 5.19 -11.67 -5.54
C ARG A 2 5.16 -10.15 -5.58
N LEU A 3 4.08 -9.57 -6.10
CA LEU A 3 3.95 -8.13 -6.32
C LEU A 3 2.66 -7.62 -5.64
N SER A 4 2.79 -6.51 -4.93
CA SER A 4 1.66 -5.79 -4.31
C SER A 4 1.50 -4.41 -4.93
N GLN A 5 0.46 -3.68 -4.55
CA GLN A 5 0.28 -2.28 -5.01
C GLN A 5 1.51 -1.40 -4.75
N GLY A 6 2.24 -1.60 -3.63
CA GLY A 6 3.45 -0.84 -3.31
C GLY A 6 4.61 -1.14 -4.26
N HIS A 7 4.71 -2.41 -4.70
CA HIS A 7 5.67 -2.82 -5.72
C HIS A 7 5.36 -2.16 -7.07
N LEU A 8 4.09 -2.19 -7.49
CA LEU A 8 3.66 -1.59 -8.75
C LEU A 8 3.79 -0.06 -8.74
N ASN A 9 3.44 0.61 -7.65
CA ASN A 9 3.66 2.05 -7.46
C ASN A 9 5.14 2.40 -7.62
N LEU A 10 6.04 1.64 -6.98
CA LEU A 10 7.48 1.93 -7.07
C LEU A 10 8.05 1.64 -8.45
N LEU A 11 7.59 0.57 -9.10
CA LEU A 11 8.00 0.20 -10.44
C LEU A 11 7.55 1.24 -11.48
N GLU A 12 6.31 1.72 -11.38
CA GLU A 12 5.78 2.79 -12.23
C GLU A 12 6.50 4.12 -11.98
N LEU A 13 6.82 4.42 -10.71
CA LEU A 13 7.54 5.63 -10.35
C LEU A 13 8.99 5.63 -10.84
N CYS A 14 9.76 4.57 -10.56
CA CYS A 14 11.17 4.47 -10.95
C CYS A 14 11.66 3.01 -10.90
N PRO A 15 11.86 2.36 -12.06
CA PRO A 15 12.36 0.98 -12.13
C PRO A 15 13.72 0.81 -11.45
N ARG A 16 14.65 1.76 -11.61
CA ARG A 16 15.93 1.73 -10.89
C ARG A 16 15.75 1.74 -9.37
N LYS A 17 14.81 2.54 -8.86
CA LYS A 17 14.50 2.59 -7.43
C LYS A 17 13.90 1.27 -6.94
N PHE A 18 13.06 0.63 -7.75
CA PHE A 18 12.56 -0.71 -7.48
C PHE A 18 13.70 -1.72 -7.32
N GLN A 19 14.63 -1.76 -8.27
CA GLN A 19 15.81 -2.64 -8.20
C GLN A 19 16.58 -2.43 -6.89
N HIS A 20 16.98 -1.20 -6.58
CA HIS A 20 17.74 -0.91 -5.36
C HIS A 20 16.99 -1.33 -4.09
N THR A 21 15.67 -1.15 -4.06
CA THR A 21 14.85 -1.38 -2.86
C THR A 21 14.56 -2.86 -2.65
N TYR A 22 14.10 -3.57 -3.69
CA TYR A 22 13.57 -4.93 -3.54
C TYR A 22 14.53 -6.03 -4.00
N LEU A 23 15.35 -5.78 -5.02
CA LEU A 23 16.30 -6.78 -5.53
C LEU A 23 17.62 -6.72 -4.77
N GLU A 24 18.11 -5.51 -4.50
CA GLU A 24 19.40 -5.29 -3.84
C GLU A 24 19.30 -5.00 -2.33
N GLN A 25 18.09 -4.75 -1.83
CA GLN A 25 17.81 -4.50 -0.40
C GLN A 25 18.62 -3.33 0.18
N LEU A 26 18.85 -2.28 -0.62
CA LEU A 26 19.64 -1.10 -0.26
C LEU A 26 18.81 0.03 0.37
N GLY A 27 17.60 -0.27 0.85
CA GLY A 27 16.70 0.69 1.45
C GLY A 27 17.36 1.51 2.55
N SER A 28 17.28 2.83 2.45
CA SER A 28 17.57 3.70 3.59
C SER A 28 16.44 3.59 4.61
N PRO A 29 16.74 3.70 5.93
CA PRO A 29 15.69 3.80 6.92
C PRO A 29 14.82 5.02 6.65
N ASN A 30 13.52 4.88 6.93
CA ASN A 30 12.60 6.01 6.90
C ASN A 30 13.04 7.09 7.90
N SER A 31 12.65 8.34 7.67
CA SER A 31 12.85 9.37 8.71
C SER A 31 12.05 9.01 9.97
N PRO A 32 12.46 9.45 11.17
CA PRO A 32 11.74 9.17 12.41
C PRO A 32 10.24 9.47 12.31
N ASP A 33 9.88 10.65 11.78
CA ASP A 33 8.47 11.05 11.59
C ASP A 33 7.71 10.14 10.62
N GLN A 34 8.36 9.67 9.55
CA GLN A 34 7.76 8.73 8.60
C GLN A 34 7.54 7.37 9.26
N GLN A 35 8.52 6.89 10.01
CA GLN A 35 8.44 5.64 10.75
C GLN A 35 7.34 5.68 11.80
N GLU A 36 7.23 6.77 12.57
CA GLU A 36 6.17 6.95 13.56
C GLU A 36 4.78 6.91 12.91
N ARG A 37 4.58 7.62 11.79
CA ARG A 37 3.31 7.57 11.04
C ARG A 37 2.97 6.17 10.52
N LEU A 38 3.95 5.44 9.99
CA LEU A 38 3.74 4.07 9.50
C LEU A 38 3.39 3.12 10.65
N LEU A 39 4.08 3.23 11.79
CA LEU A 39 3.80 2.44 12.99
C LEU A 39 2.41 2.75 13.55
N ALA A 40 2.04 4.02 13.66
CA ALA A 40 0.71 4.43 14.11
C ALA A 40 -0.39 3.86 13.21
N GLY A 41 -0.21 3.95 11.88
CA GLY A 41 -1.11 3.31 10.91
C GLY A 41 -1.21 1.80 11.12
N SER A 42 -0.08 1.08 11.15
CA SER A 42 -0.07 -0.38 11.34
C SER A 42 -0.74 -0.82 12.65
N ARG A 43 -0.53 -0.07 13.74
CA ARG A 43 -1.22 -0.31 15.02
C ARG A 43 -2.73 -0.12 14.90
N PHE A 44 -3.18 0.87 14.13
CA PHE A 44 -4.60 1.08 13.88
C PHE A 44 -5.23 -0.09 13.11
N HIS A 45 -4.61 -0.57 12.01
CA HIS A 45 -5.10 -1.75 11.30
C HIS A 45 -5.16 -2.99 12.21
N SER A 46 -4.13 -3.21 13.03
CA SER A 46 -4.11 -4.32 13.99
C SER A 46 -5.24 -4.21 15.03
N LEU A 47 -5.52 -2.99 15.51
CA LEU A 47 -6.62 -2.73 16.43
C LEU A 47 -7.98 -3.02 15.78
N MET A 48 -8.16 -2.59 14.52
CA MET A 48 -9.37 -2.86 13.74
C MET A 48 -9.59 -4.36 13.52
N GLN A 49 -8.53 -5.11 13.20
CA GLN A 49 -8.59 -6.55 13.07
C GLN A 49 -9.00 -7.24 14.38
N GLN A 50 -8.38 -6.85 15.51
CA GLN A 50 -8.73 -7.41 16.82
C GLN A 50 -10.18 -7.10 17.22
N TRP A 51 -10.64 -5.88 16.96
CA TRP A 51 -12.01 -5.48 17.20
C TRP A 51 -12.99 -6.32 16.36
N GLU A 52 -12.70 -6.54 15.08
CA GLU A 52 -13.53 -7.37 14.20
C GLU A 52 -13.63 -8.83 14.69
N MET A 53 -12.54 -9.35 15.28
CA MET A 53 -12.51 -10.68 15.90
C MET A 53 -13.20 -10.75 17.27
N GLY A 54 -13.71 -9.63 17.81
CA GLY A 54 -14.32 -9.57 19.13
C GLY A 54 -13.34 -9.71 20.29
N LEU A 55 -12.05 -9.44 20.05
CA LEU A 55 -11.02 -9.47 21.09
C LEU A 55 -10.98 -8.14 21.88
N PRO A 56 -10.51 -8.14 23.14
CA PRO A 56 -10.39 -6.91 23.93
C PRO A 56 -9.44 -5.90 23.29
N ILE A 57 -9.88 -4.66 23.16
CA ILE A 57 -9.09 -3.56 22.57
C ILE A 57 -8.83 -2.40 23.54
N GLU A 58 -9.50 -2.40 24.69
CA GLU A 58 -9.47 -1.33 25.68
C GLU A 58 -8.05 -0.97 26.15
N PRO A 59 -7.12 -1.92 26.38
CA PRO A 59 -5.75 -1.57 26.77
C PRO A 59 -5.05 -0.67 25.74
N PHE A 60 -5.17 -0.97 24.45
CA PHE A 60 -4.53 -0.18 23.39
C PHE A 60 -5.13 1.22 23.29
N LEU A 61 -6.46 1.33 23.45
CA LEU A 61 -7.15 2.62 23.46
C LEU A 61 -6.73 3.45 24.69
N GLN A 62 -6.45 2.82 25.83
CA GLN A 62 -6.02 3.51 27.05
C GLN A 62 -4.62 4.12 26.93
N GLU A 63 -3.70 3.42 26.28
CA GLU A 63 -2.29 3.80 26.15
C GLU A 63 -2.02 4.80 25.02
N ASP A 64 -2.80 4.74 23.93
CA ASP A 64 -2.56 5.54 22.73
C ASP A 64 -3.75 6.45 22.39
N SER A 65 -3.57 7.75 22.60
CA SER A 65 -4.61 8.76 22.38
C SER A 65 -4.97 8.92 20.89
N GLN A 66 -4.02 8.70 19.98
CA GLN A 66 -4.25 8.79 18.54
C GLN A 66 -5.07 7.61 18.05
N LEU A 67 -4.72 6.38 18.47
CA LEU A 67 -5.54 5.19 18.18
C LEU A 67 -6.95 5.35 18.74
N ARG A 68 -7.08 5.86 19.98
CA ARG A 68 -8.40 6.15 20.57
C ARG A 68 -9.21 7.11 19.72
N GLN A 69 -8.60 8.18 19.23
CA GLN A 69 -9.28 9.15 18.37
C GLN A 69 -9.76 8.51 17.06
N TRP A 70 -8.89 7.79 16.35
CA TRP A 70 -9.27 7.14 15.09
C TRP A 70 -10.34 6.06 15.30
N PHE A 71 -10.23 5.28 16.38
CA PHE A 71 -11.24 4.27 16.70
C PHE A 71 -12.59 4.91 17.05
N HIS A 72 -12.60 6.03 17.78
CA HIS A 72 -13.85 6.76 18.06
C HIS A 72 -14.49 7.32 16.78
N ALA A 73 -13.67 7.77 15.83
CA ALA A 73 -14.14 8.18 14.50
C ALA A 73 -14.72 6.99 13.71
N PHE A 74 -14.08 5.81 13.79
CA PHE A 74 -14.62 4.58 13.23
C PHE A 74 -15.98 4.21 13.85
N ILE A 75 -16.11 4.18 15.18
CA ILE A 75 -17.38 3.86 15.85
C ILE A 75 -18.50 4.82 15.44
N GLY A 76 -18.20 6.11 15.29
CA GLY A 76 -19.16 7.10 14.77
C GLY A 76 -19.64 6.80 13.35
N ALA A 77 -18.77 6.23 12.50
CA ALA A 77 -19.08 5.82 11.14
C ALA A 77 -19.60 4.37 11.02
N ALA A 78 -19.39 3.54 12.04
CA ALA A 78 -19.69 2.12 12.03
C ALA A 78 -21.13 1.79 11.60
N PRO A 79 -22.17 2.55 12.00
CA PRO A 79 -23.51 2.32 11.48
C PRO A 79 -23.58 2.39 9.95
N GLN A 80 -22.83 3.27 9.29
CA GLN A 80 -22.80 3.37 7.81
C GLN A 80 -21.90 2.30 7.19
N ILE A 81 -20.77 1.99 7.83
CA ILE A 81 -19.79 0.99 7.38
C ILE A 81 -20.39 -0.42 7.41
N LEU A 82 -21.14 -0.72 8.47
CA LEU A 82 -21.60 -2.07 8.83
C LEU A 82 -23.08 -2.29 8.55
N GLN A 83 -23.73 -1.36 7.84
CA GLN A 83 -25.15 -1.42 7.47
C GLN A 83 -25.41 -2.43 6.34
N ILE A 84 -24.89 -3.65 6.48
CA ILE A 84 -25.12 -4.77 5.56
C ILE A 84 -25.86 -5.83 6.34
N HIS A 85 -27.11 -6.07 5.96
CA HIS A 85 -27.93 -7.11 6.57
C HIS A 85 -27.53 -8.45 5.98
N ASP A 86 -27.19 -9.40 6.85
CA ASP A 86 -26.92 -10.80 6.53
C ASP A 86 -25.83 -11.02 5.44
N PRO A 87 -24.59 -10.55 5.67
CA PRO A 87 -23.50 -10.83 4.74
C PRO A 87 -23.23 -12.34 4.68
N MET A 88 -23.10 -12.87 3.46
CA MET A 88 -22.69 -14.28 3.28
C MET A 88 -21.26 -14.51 3.75
N PHE A 89 -20.43 -13.47 3.69
CA PHE A 89 -19.04 -13.52 4.09
C PHE A 89 -18.57 -12.14 4.56
N ARG A 90 -17.80 -12.12 5.65
CA ARG A 90 -17.19 -10.93 6.23
C ARG A 90 -15.88 -11.31 6.90
N GLU A 91 -14.77 -10.78 6.41
CA GLU A 91 -13.44 -11.04 6.97
C GLU A 91 -12.56 -9.79 6.95
N SER A 92 -11.89 -9.51 8.07
CA SER A 92 -10.81 -8.53 8.14
C SER A 92 -9.48 -9.11 7.65
N GLU A 93 -8.61 -8.26 7.12
CA GLU A 93 -7.25 -8.63 6.65
C GLU A 93 -7.30 -9.78 5.62
N HIS A 94 -8.30 -9.75 4.75
CA HIS A 94 -8.56 -10.82 3.81
C HIS A 94 -7.55 -10.80 2.66
N LEU A 95 -6.70 -11.83 2.59
CA LEU A 95 -5.66 -12.01 1.58
C LEU A 95 -6.23 -12.66 0.31
N ARG A 96 -5.98 -12.04 -0.85
CA ARG A 96 -6.14 -12.67 -2.17
C ARG A 96 -4.82 -12.70 -2.93
N MET A 97 -4.64 -13.79 -3.66
CA MET A 97 -3.51 -13.99 -4.56
C MET A 97 -4.04 -14.33 -5.96
N LEU A 98 -3.42 -13.76 -6.98
CA LEU A 98 -3.72 -14.01 -8.39
C LEU A 98 -2.41 -14.28 -9.13
N GLU A 99 -2.31 -15.43 -9.80
CA GLU A 99 -1.27 -15.62 -10.81
C GLU A 99 -1.63 -14.82 -12.07
N PHE A 100 -0.69 -14.01 -12.53
CA PHE A 100 -0.85 -13.17 -13.70
C PHE A 100 0.49 -13.01 -14.41
N GLN A 101 0.61 -13.59 -15.61
CA GLN A 101 1.79 -13.49 -16.49
C GLN A 101 3.11 -13.89 -15.81
N GLY A 102 3.11 -14.99 -15.06
CA GLY A 102 4.29 -15.50 -14.37
C GLY A 102 4.61 -14.80 -13.04
N HIS A 103 3.76 -13.87 -12.60
CA HIS A 103 3.88 -13.18 -11.32
C HIS A 103 2.68 -13.49 -10.43
N ILE A 104 2.86 -13.36 -9.11
CA ILE A 104 1.79 -13.51 -8.13
C ILE A 104 1.42 -12.12 -7.60
N LEU A 105 0.26 -11.62 -7.98
CA LEU A 105 -0.31 -10.40 -7.45
C LEU A 105 -0.93 -10.68 -6.08
N THR A 106 -0.64 -9.84 -5.11
CA THR A 106 -1.06 -10.02 -3.72
C THR A 106 -1.76 -8.75 -3.24
N VAL A 107 -2.98 -8.91 -2.74
CA VAL A 107 -3.78 -7.84 -2.13
C VAL A 107 -4.32 -8.30 -0.78
N ILE A 108 -4.38 -7.38 0.17
CA ILE A 108 -4.98 -7.59 1.48
C ILE A 108 -6.05 -6.53 1.64
N TYR A 109 -7.29 -6.96 1.85
CA TYR A 109 -8.42 -6.07 2.11
C TYR A 109 -8.56 -5.90 3.62
N ASP A 110 -8.60 -4.67 4.12
CA ASP A 110 -8.74 -4.46 5.56
C ASP A 110 -10.06 -5.01 6.09
N LEU A 111 -11.13 -4.90 5.29
CA LEU A 111 -12.38 -5.62 5.50
C LEU A 111 -13.04 -5.93 4.15
N LEU A 112 -13.34 -7.21 3.91
CA LEU A 112 -14.09 -7.67 2.76
C LEU A 112 -15.49 -8.11 3.21
N ILE A 113 -16.52 -7.57 2.58
CA ILE A 113 -17.92 -7.96 2.85
C ILE A 113 -18.57 -8.39 1.54
N LEU A 114 -19.16 -9.58 1.52
CA LEU A 114 -19.77 -10.17 0.35
C LEU A 114 -21.24 -10.53 0.61
N THR A 115 -22.10 -10.18 -0.32
CA THR A 115 -23.51 -10.58 -0.39
C THR A 115 -23.79 -11.23 -1.74
N GLU A 116 -24.96 -11.82 -1.96
CA GLU A 116 -25.29 -12.40 -3.27
C GLU A 116 -25.19 -11.37 -4.42
N GLN A 117 -25.46 -10.09 -4.15
CA GLN A 117 -25.56 -9.05 -5.18
C GLN A 117 -24.32 -8.18 -5.29
N GLU A 118 -23.52 -8.03 -4.24
CA GLU A 118 -22.41 -7.09 -4.21
C GLU A 118 -21.21 -7.59 -3.39
N ALA A 119 -20.03 -7.09 -3.76
CA ALA A 119 -18.78 -7.27 -3.06
C ALA A 119 -18.20 -5.90 -2.69
N GLN A 120 -17.99 -5.69 -1.39
CA GLN A 120 -17.51 -4.43 -0.85
C GLN A 120 -16.12 -4.62 -0.25
N ILE A 121 -15.12 -3.96 -0.84
CA ILE A 121 -13.78 -3.82 -0.31
C ILE A 121 -13.73 -2.54 0.50
N LEU A 122 -13.37 -2.63 1.78
CA LEU A 122 -13.17 -1.49 2.66
C LEU A 122 -11.70 -1.36 3.02
N ASP A 123 -11.24 -0.11 3.08
CA ASP A 123 -9.85 0.22 3.30
C ASP A 123 -9.71 1.41 4.26
N TRP A 124 -8.94 1.21 5.32
CA TRP A 124 -8.77 2.11 6.45
C TRP A 124 -7.58 3.03 6.23
N LYS A 125 -7.81 4.34 6.23
CA LYS A 125 -6.76 5.34 6.06
C LYS A 125 -6.63 6.22 7.30
N THR A 126 -5.42 6.27 7.82
CA THR A 126 -5.02 7.12 8.96
C THR A 126 -4.31 8.40 8.51
N TYR A 127 -4.47 8.78 7.24
CA TYR A 127 -3.96 10.01 6.65
C TYR A 127 -5.11 10.87 6.08
N PRO A 128 -4.92 12.17 5.81
CA PRO A 128 -5.98 13.05 5.31
C PRO A 128 -6.50 12.60 3.95
N LYS A 129 -7.80 12.79 3.68
CA LYS A 129 -8.42 12.41 2.42
C LYS A 129 -7.75 13.13 1.22
N PRO A 130 -7.13 12.39 0.28
CA PRO A 130 -6.57 12.96 -0.93
C PRO A 130 -7.68 13.34 -1.92
N SER A 131 -7.32 13.95 -3.05
CA SER A 131 -8.29 14.22 -4.10
C SER A 131 -8.88 12.91 -4.66
N LYS A 132 -10.14 12.96 -5.08
CA LYS A 132 -10.80 11.79 -5.70
C LYS A 132 -10.04 11.32 -6.95
N THR A 133 -9.54 12.26 -7.74
CA THR A 133 -8.80 11.98 -8.98
C THR A 133 -7.55 11.16 -8.67
N ASP A 134 -6.72 11.62 -7.73
CA ASP A 134 -5.46 10.94 -7.38
C ASP A 134 -5.72 9.53 -6.85
N LEU A 135 -6.71 9.39 -5.96
CA LEU A 135 -7.03 8.10 -5.37
C LEU A 135 -7.55 7.11 -6.42
N SER A 136 -8.41 7.57 -7.33
CA SER A 136 -9.00 6.71 -8.38
C SER A 136 -7.97 6.14 -9.37
N GLN A 137 -6.84 6.82 -9.54
CA GLN A 137 -5.76 6.39 -10.43
C GLN A 137 -4.69 5.53 -9.72
N SER A 138 -4.70 5.48 -8.38
CA SER A 138 -3.74 4.68 -7.61
C SER A 138 -3.77 3.20 -7.98
N TRP A 139 -2.64 2.51 -7.84
CA TRP A 139 -2.62 1.05 -8.01
C TRP A 139 -3.56 0.34 -7.03
N GLN A 140 -3.79 0.90 -5.84
CA GLN A 140 -4.73 0.31 -4.89
C GLN A 140 -6.14 0.23 -5.48
N SER A 141 -6.68 1.37 -5.94
CA SER A 141 -8.03 1.47 -6.53
C SER A 141 -8.21 0.60 -7.78
N ARG A 142 -7.13 0.36 -8.53
CA ARG A 142 -7.15 -0.47 -9.74
C ARG A 142 -6.99 -1.96 -9.42
N LEU A 143 -5.96 -2.31 -8.66
CA LEU A 143 -5.54 -3.69 -8.41
C LEU A 143 -6.50 -4.43 -7.48
N TYR A 144 -7.04 -3.78 -6.46
CA TYR A 144 -7.84 -4.44 -5.43
C TYR A 144 -9.15 -5.01 -6.01
N PRO A 145 -9.98 -4.22 -6.72
CA PRO A 145 -11.15 -4.72 -7.42
C PRO A 145 -10.81 -5.69 -8.56
N PHE A 146 -9.70 -5.45 -9.28
CA PHE A 146 -9.24 -6.34 -10.34
C PHE A 146 -8.98 -7.76 -9.82
N VAL A 147 -8.17 -7.88 -8.76
CA VAL A 147 -7.87 -9.19 -8.16
C VAL A 147 -9.13 -9.84 -7.60
N LEU A 148 -10.07 -9.07 -7.02
CA LEU A 148 -11.33 -9.64 -6.53
C LEU A 148 -12.16 -10.21 -7.69
N ALA A 149 -12.31 -9.46 -8.79
CA ALA A 149 -13.03 -9.91 -9.98
C ALA A 149 -12.40 -11.17 -10.60
N GLU A 150 -11.07 -11.25 -10.65
CA GLU A 150 -10.36 -12.40 -11.24
C GLU A 150 -10.36 -13.65 -10.33
N THR A 151 -10.71 -13.52 -9.05
CA THR A 151 -10.63 -14.60 -8.06
C THR A 151 -11.97 -14.92 -7.41
N SER A 152 -13.07 -14.43 -7.98
CA SER A 152 -14.44 -14.68 -7.51
C SER A 152 -15.43 -14.66 -8.68
N ASP A 153 -16.70 -14.95 -8.39
CA ASP A 153 -17.77 -14.95 -9.39
C ASP A 153 -18.46 -13.58 -9.53
N TYR A 154 -17.99 -12.54 -8.83
CA TYR A 154 -18.56 -11.20 -8.91
C TYR A 154 -18.21 -10.53 -10.24
N ALA A 155 -19.22 -10.06 -10.96
CA ALA A 155 -19.01 -9.18 -12.09
C ALA A 155 -18.38 -7.85 -11.62
N PRO A 156 -17.57 -7.18 -12.46
CA PRO A 156 -16.94 -5.91 -12.09
C PRO A 156 -17.90 -4.87 -11.53
N GLU A 157 -19.12 -4.77 -12.08
CA GLU A 157 -20.17 -3.84 -11.65
C GLU A 157 -20.70 -4.12 -10.23
N GLN A 158 -20.51 -5.34 -9.74
CA GLN A 158 -20.91 -5.75 -8.38
C GLN A 158 -19.84 -5.42 -7.34
N ILE A 159 -18.64 -5.00 -7.77
CA ILE A 159 -17.52 -4.73 -6.88
C ILE A 159 -17.43 -3.22 -6.62
N SER A 160 -17.17 -2.87 -5.36
CA SER A 160 -16.85 -1.49 -4.99
C SER A 160 -15.71 -1.43 -3.99
N MET A 161 -14.93 -0.35 -4.05
CA MET A 161 -13.89 -0.05 -3.08
C MET A 161 -14.24 1.22 -2.33
N THR A 162 -14.30 1.15 -1.01
CA THR A 162 -14.61 2.29 -0.14
C THR A 162 -13.44 2.59 0.79
N TYR A 163 -12.87 3.76 0.63
CA TYR A 163 -11.86 4.29 1.53
C TYR A 163 -12.53 5.02 2.68
N TRP A 164 -12.08 4.77 3.91
CA TRP A 164 -12.46 5.51 5.11
C TRP A 164 -11.25 6.22 5.70
N PHE A 165 -11.37 7.52 5.89
CA PHE A 165 -10.32 8.41 6.38
C PHE A 165 -10.65 8.85 7.80
N PHE A 166 -9.83 8.40 8.76
CA PHE A 166 -10.02 8.66 10.18
C PHE A 166 -9.19 9.83 10.70
N GLN A 167 -8.18 10.27 9.95
CA GLN A 167 -7.47 11.52 10.23
C GLN A 167 -8.27 12.70 9.66
N ALA A 168 -9.28 13.13 10.42
CA ALA A 168 -10.04 14.35 10.16
C ALA A 168 -9.70 15.42 11.21
N ASN A 169 -9.62 16.69 10.80
CA ASN A 169 -9.31 17.82 11.67
C ASN A 169 -10.52 18.19 12.57
N GLY A 170 -10.91 17.30 13.47
CA GLY A 170 -12.01 17.51 14.42
C GLY A 170 -13.43 17.20 13.89
N GLU A 171 -13.55 16.55 12.73
CA GLU A 171 -14.82 16.15 12.10
C GLU A 171 -15.06 14.63 12.17
N MET A 172 -16.27 14.20 11.78
CA MET A 172 -16.59 12.78 11.56
C MET A 172 -15.68 12.16 10.49
N ALA A 173 -15.50 10.83 10.54
CA ALA A 173 -14.72 10.12 9.52
C ALA A 173 -15.27 10.41 8.11
N GLN A 174 -14.36 10.61 7.17
CA GLN A 174 -14.72 10.88 5.77
C GLN A 174 -14.61 9.59 4.96
N SER A 175 -15.44 9.43 3.94
CA SER A 175 -15.36 8.28 3.04
C SER A 175 -15.29 8.67 1.57
N LEU A 176 -14.82 7.73 0.75
CA LEU A 176 -14.87 7.81 -0.70
C LEU A 176 -15.12 6.41 -1.27
N LYS A 177 -16.36 6.19 -1.74
CA LYS A 177 -16.75 4.98 -2.48
C LYS A 177 -16.42 5.15 -3.96
N LEU A 178 -15.69 4.19 -4.51
CA LEU A 178 -15.36 4.07 -5.92
C LEU A 178 -16.06 2.82 -6.47
N PRO A 179 -17.04 2.96 -7.37
CA PRO A 179 -17.60 1.81 -8.07
C PRO A 179 -16.57 1.26 -9.05
N TYR A 180 -16.69 -0.04 -9.35
CA TYR A 180 -15.91 -0.71 -10.38
C TYR A 180 -16.78 -1.07 -11.59
N SER A 181 -16.15 -1.29 -12.73
CA SER A 181 -16.85 -1.53 -14.00
C SER A 181 -16.01 -2.38 -14.93
N ALA A 182 -16.66 -3.06 -15.89
CA ALA A 182 -15.99 -3.88 -16.88
C ALA A 182 -14.97 -3.07 -17.70
N LYS A 183 -15.25 -1.78 -17.95
CA LYS A 183 -14.30 -0.88 -18.62
C LYS A 183 -13.03 -0.69 -17.78
N GLN A 184 -13.17 -0.34 -16.50
CA GLN A 184 -12.02 -0.18 -15.60
C GLN A 184 -11.25 -1.49 -15.42
N HIS A 185 -11.96 -2.62 -15.45
CA HIS A 185 -11.37 -3.94 -15.38
C HIS A 185 -10.47 -4.25 -16.58
N GLU A 186 -10.96 -4.01 -17.79
CA GLU A 186 -10.17 -4.19 -19.00
C GLU A 186 -9.00 -3.20 -19.09
N GLU A 187 -9.21 -1.93 -18.74
CA GLU A 187 -8.13 -0.93 -18.66
C GLU A 187 -7.03 -1.35 -17.67
N THR A 188 -7.44 -1.87 -16.51
CA THR A 188 -6.50 -2.38 -15.49
C THR A 188 -5.73 -3.58 -16.03
N ARG A 189 -6.39 -4.54 -16.68
CA ARG A 189 -5.75 -5.70 -17.30
C ARG A 189 -4.68 -5.30 -18.31
N GLN A 190 -4.97 -4.33 -19.16
CA GLN A 190 -4.05 -3.85 -20.20
C GLN A 190 -2.83 -3.14 -19.60
N VAL A 191 -3.05 -2.23 -18.65
CA VAL A 191 -1.95 -1.51 -17.99
C VAL A 191 -1.07 -2.47 -17.21
N LEU A 192 -1.68 -3.36 -16.43
CA LEU A 192 -0.98 -4.38 -15.65
C LEU A 192 -0.17 -5.31 -16.55
N SER A 193 -0.75 -5.79 -17.66
CA SER A 193 -0.04 -6.62 -18.62
C SER A 193 1.19 -5.93 -19.20
N ARG A 194 1.05 -4.66 -19.57
CA ARG A 194 2.17 -3.87 -20.10
C ARG A 194 3.28 -3.71 -19.06
N SER A 195 2.91 -3.31 -17.84
CA SER A 195 3.86 -3.10 -16.75
C SER A 195 4.59 -4.39 -16.37
N LEU A 196 3.90 -5.53 -16.32
CA LEU A 196 4.49 -6.80 -15.93
C LEU A 196 5.35 -7.41 -17.02
N ASN A 197 4.96 -7.31 -18.29
CA ASN A 197 5.82 -7.73 -19.40
C ASN A 197 7.13 -6.92 -19.40
N GLN A 198 7.04 -5.60 -19.26
CA GLN A 198 8.21 -4.73 -19.19
C GLN A 198 9.08 -5.06 -17.97
N PHE A 199 8.46 -5.33 -16.81
CA PHE A 199 9.18 -5.76 -15.62
C PHE A 199 9.91 -7.10 -15.81
N SER A 200 9.25 -8.09 -16.41
CA SER A 200 9.86 -9.40 -16.70
C SER A 200 11.08 -9.26 -17.62
N GLU A 201 11.00 -8.41 -18.64
CA GLU A 201 12.14 -8.13 -19.53
C GLU A 201 13.32 -7.48 -18.78
N TRP A 202 13.05 -6.52 -17.88
CA TRP A 202 14.10 -5.92 -17.06
C TRP A 202 14.72 -6.92 -16.10
N LEU A 203 13.88 -7.73 -15.45
CA LEU A 203 14.32 -8.73 -14.50
C LEU A 203 15.20 -9.79 -15.18
N ASP A 204 14.79 -10.29 -16.34
CA ASP A 204 15.57 -11.26 -17.12
C ASP A 204 16.94 -10.71 -17.53
N ARG A 205 17.01 -9.48 -18.06
CA ARG A 205 18.31 -8.87 -18.42
C ARG A 205 19.19 -8.59 -17.20
N TYR A 206 18.59 -8.21 -16.08
CA TYR A 206 19.33 -8.03 -14.84
C TYR A 206 19.93 -9.34 -14.35
N GLU A 207 19.16 -10.43 -14.31
CA GLU A 207 19.59 -11.73 -13.80
C GLU A 207 20.57 -12.44 -14.74
N THR A 208 20.38 -12.32 -16.06
CA THR A 208 21.17 -13.06 -17.05
C THR A 208 22.38 -12.30 -17.57
N GLN A 209 22.32 -10.96 -17.64
CA GLN A 209 23.35 -10.11 -18.25
C GLN A 209 23.94 -9.09 -17.29
N GLY A 210 23.37 -8.93 -16.08
CA GLY A 210 23.76 -7.87 -15.15
C GLY A 210 23.34 -6.47 -15.60
N GLU A 211 22.40 -6.35 -16.54
CA GLU A 211 21.88 -5.06 -16.99
C GLU A 211 20.99 -4.43 -15.91
N LEU A 212 21.37 -3.25 -15.43
CA LEU A 212 20.61 -2.55 -14.41
C LEU A 212 19.33 -1.94 -15.00
N PHE A 213 18.24 -1.91 -14.23
CA PHE A 213 16.93 -1.35 -14.61
C PHE A 213 17.05 0.10 -15.09
N PRO A 214 16.18 0.60 -15.98
CA PRO A 214 16.30 1.96 -16.48
C PRO A 214 16.15 3.01 -15.39
N GLN A 215 16.95 4.07 -15.49
CA GLN A 215 16.80 5.27 -14.68
C GLN A 215 15.79 6.22 -15.30
N LEU A 216 15.22 7.10 -14.49
CA LEU A 216 14.43 8.23 -15.00
C LEU A 216 15.28 9.23 -15.79
N PRO A 217 14.67 10.05 -16.66
CA PRO A 217 15.36 11.17 -17.32
C PRO A 217 16.04 12.12 -16.33
N GLU A 218 17.08 12.85 -16.74
CA GLU A 218 17.78 13.85 -15.91
C GLU A 218 16.90 14.99 -15.41
N THR A 219 15.84 15.30 -16.13
CA THR A 219 14.88 16.36 -15.77
C THR A 219 13.80 15.89 -14.80
N ALA A 220 13.80 14.62 -14.37
CA ALA A 220 12.78 14.06 -13.50
C ALA A 220 12.89 14.64 -12.08
N SER A 221 11.83 15.31 -11.60
CA SER A 221 11.82 15.92 -10.27
C SER A 221 11.83 14.89 -9.15
N GLU A 222 11.43 13.64 -9.43
CA GLU A 222 11.46 12.51 -8.49
C GLU A 222 12.87 12.18 -8.00
N CYS A 223 13.90 12.62 -8.72
CA CYS A 223 15.30 12.36 -8.38
C CYS A 223 15.89 13.34 -7.36
N SER A 224 15.29 14.52 -7.12
CA SER A 224 15.88 15.58 -6.28
C SER A 224 16.10 15.12 -4.83
N ASP A 225 15.09 14.46 -4.27
CA ASP A 225 15.05 14.00 -2.88
C ASP A 225 15.13 12.47 -2.77
N CYS A 226 15.62 11.82 -3.83
CA CYS A 226 15.75 10.36 -3.86
C CYS A 226 16.98 9.91 -3.07
N SER A 227 16.79 9.02 -2.08
CA SER A 227 17.89 8.43 -1.29
C SER A 227 18.92 7.66 -2.12
N TYR A 228 18.57 7.30 -3.36
CA TYR A 228 19.46 6.62 -4.30
C TYR A 228 20.09 7.56 -5.34
N ALA A 229 19.90 8.89 -5.23
CA ALA A 229 20.41 9.84 -6.21
C ALA A 229 21.93 9.70 -6.42
N ILE A 230 22.72 9.51 -5.36
CA ILE A 230 24.17 9.27 -5.47
C ILE A 230 24.47 7.98 -6.26
N ARG A 231 23.73 6.88 -5.99
CA ARG A 231 23.89 5.60 -6.71
C ARG A 231 23.45 5.67 -8.17
N CYS A 232 22.56 6.60 -8.50
CA CYS A 232 22.14 6.89 -9.86
C CYS A 232 23.03 7.95 -10.54
N TYR A 233 24.10 8.40 -9.89
CA TYR A 233 24.97 9.50 -10.35
C TYR A 233 24.21 10.81 -10.61
N ARG A 234 23.16 11.07 -9.82
CA ARG A 234 22.29 12.26 -9.92
C ARG A 234 22.57 13.32 -8.84
N SER A 235 23.37 12.98 -7.84
CA SER A 235 23.84 13.92 -6.82
C SER A 235 25.36 13.97 -6.82
N THR A 236 25.89 15.18 -6.73
CA THR A 236 27.33 15.47 -6.62
C THR A 236 27.81 15.57 -5.17
N GLN A 237 26.97 15.22 -4.18
CA GLN A 237 27.45 15.04 -2.82
C GLN A 237 28.47 13.91 -2.83
N ALA A 238 29.75 14.29 -2.78
CA ALA A 238 30.79 13.40 -2.33
C ALA A 238 30.33 12.80 -1.00
N LEU A 239 30.43 11.48 -0.88
CA LEU A 239 30.45 10.87 0.44
C LEU A 239 31.62 11.53 1.16
N GLU A 240 31.38 12.54 1.99
CA GLU A 240 32.36 12.87 3.02
C GLU A 240 32.50 11.58 3.81
N PRO A 241 33.71 10.99 3.87
CA PRO A 241 33.91 9.84 4.71
C PRO A 241 33.54 10.28 6.12
N VAL A 242 32.43 9.75 6.63
CA VAL A 242 32.19 9.80 8.07
C VAL A 242 33.34 9.00 8.65
N GLU A 243 34.32 9.68 9.25
CA GLU A 243 35.28 9.05 10.13
C GLU A 243 34.49 8.47 11.29
N LEU A 244 33.95 7.27 11.12
CA LEU A 244 33.50 6.44 12.21
C LEU A 244 34.77 6.00 12.93
N SER A 245 35.18 6.79 13.92
CA SER A 245 36.17 6.38 14.90
C SER A 245 35.59 5.20 15.67
N PHE A 246 35.91 3.98 15.24
CA PHE A 246 35.57 2.76 15.98
C PHE A 246 36.15 2.77 17.41
N ALA A 247 37.08 3.67 17.72
CA ALA A 247 37.61 3.88 19.06
C ALA A 247 36.65 4.63 20.00
N GLU A 248 35.59 5.27 19.50
CA GLU A 248 34.60 6.02 20.29
C GLU A 248 33.30 5.25 20.55
N ILE A 249 33.16 4.05 19.99
CA ILE A 249 32.01 3.18 20.26
C ILE A 249 32.20 2.57 21.66
N GLN A 250 31.50 3.11 22.65
CA GLN A 250 31.53 2.59 24.01
C GLN A 250 30.91 1.19 24.03
N GLU A 251 31.73 0.17 24.36
CA GLU A 251 31.26 -1.20 24.49
C GLU A 251 30.18 -1.28 25.58
N VAL A 252 29.05 -1.91 25.25
CA VAL A 252 28.00 -2.22 26.24
C VAL A 252 28.49 -3.43 27.04
N PRO A 253 28.69 -3.32 28.36
CA PRO A 253 29.15 -4.44 29.16
C PRO A 253 28.06 -5.52 29.23
N LEU A 254 28.49 -6.77 29.04
CA LEU A 254 27.68 -7.99 29.22
C LEU A 254 27.32 -8.22 30.70
#